data_AF-A0A973MZ73-F1
#
_entry.id   AF-A0A973MZ73-F1
#
_cell.length_a   1.000
_cell.length_b   1.000
_cell.length_c   1.000
_cell.angle_alpha   90.00
_cell.angle_beta   90.00
_cell.angle_gamma   90.00
#
_symmetry.space_group_name_H-M   'P 1'
#
loop_
_entity.id
_entity.type
_entity.pdbx_description
1 polymer ?
#
loop_
_entity_poly.entity_id
_entity_poly.type
_entity_poly.pdbx_seq_one_letter_code
_entity_poly.pdbx_strand_id
1 'polypeptide(L)'
;MTVAKPASRPNVPHFSSGPCAKRPGWNAQNLKDAALGRSHRAKVGKTKLKLAIDLTREVLEVPADYRIGIVPASDTGAVEMALWSLLGARPVTTLAWESFGEGWVSDIVKELKLK
;
A
#
# COMPACT_ATOMS: atom_id res chain seq x y z
N MET A 1 22.40 32.66 7.20
CA MET A 1 21.64 33.05 6.00
C MET A 1 20.17 33.06 6.35
N THR A 2 19.46 34.16 6.13
CA THR A 2 18.01 34.24 6.29
C THR A 2 17.33 33.77 5.01
N VAL A 3 16.57 32.68 5.07
CA VAL A 3 15.77 32.20 3.93
C VAL A 3 14.55 33.12 3.79
N ALA A 4 14.43 33.80 2.65
CA ALA A 4 13.28 34.66 2.37
C ALA A 4 11.99 33.83 2.32
N LYS A 5 10.95 34.30 3.02
CA LYS A 5 9.63 33.63 3.04
C LYS A 5 9.03 33.64 1.62
N PRO A 6 8.51 32.50 1.13
CA PRO A 6 7.81 32.46 -0.15
C PRO A 6 6.64 33.46 -0.19
N ALA A 7 6.53 34.21 -1.29
CA ALA A 7 5.45 35.19 -1.49
C ALA A 7 4.09 34.53 -1.76
N SER A 8 4.09 33.31 -2.31
CA SER A 8 2.89 32.53 -2.61
C SER A 8 2.73 31.35 -1.65
N ARG A 9 1.46 31.00 -1.37
CA ARG A 9 1.13 29.77 -0.65
C ARG A 9 1.13 28.58 -1.62
N PRO A 10 1.37 27.35 -1.14
CA PRO A 10 1.17 26.15 -1.92
C PRO A 10 -0.28 26.01 -2.39
N ASN A 11 -0.48 25.61 -3.65
CA ASN A 11 -1.82 25.44 -4.23
C ASN A 11 -2.64 24.34 -3.54
N VAL A 12 -1.98 23.31 -2.99
CA VAL A 12 -2.60 22.21 -2.26
C VAL A 12 -1.84 21.98 -0.96
N PRO A 13 -2.32 22.46 0.20
CA PRO A 13 -1.58 22.38 1.46
C PRO A 13 -1.78 21.04 2.21
N HIS A 14 -1.85 19.92 1.48
CA HIS A 14 -2.03 18.58 2.05
C HIS A 14 -0.70 17.84 2.18
N PHE A 15 0.06 18.18 3.23
CA PHE A 15 1.44 17.73 3.45
C PHE A 15 1.58 16.46 4.30
N SER A 16 0.47 15.80 4.64
CA SER A 16 0.51 14.51 5.31
C SER A 16 1.12 13.42 4.42
N SER A 17 1.72 12.41 5.03
CA SER A 17 2.29 11.25 4.32
C SER A 17 1.25 10.19 3.92
N GLY A 18 -0.03 10.39 4.28
CA GLY A 18 -1.10 9.45 3.96
C GLY A 18 -2.36 9.70 4.81
N PRO A 19 -3.54 9.93 4.21
CA PRO A 19 -3.74 10.35 2.81
C PRO A 19 -2.97 11.64 2.49
N CYS A 20 -2.55 11.84 1.24
CA CYS A 20 -1.78 13.01 0.79
C CYS A 20 -2.39 13.63 -0.49
N ALA A 21 -1.83 14.76 -0.95
CA ALA A 21 -2.27 15.41 -2.19
C ALA A 21 -2.26 14.42 -3.38
N LYS A 22 -3.32 14.44 -4.20
CA LYS A 22 -3.35 13.66 -5.46
C LYS A 22 -2.33 14.23 -6.46
N ARG A 23 -1.89 13.40 -7.42
CA ARG A 23 -1.00 13.83 -8.50
C ARG A 23 -1.55 15.06 -9.25
N PRO A 24 -0.69 15.93 -9.81
CA PRO A 24 -1.12 17.05 -10.64
C PRO A 24 -2.08 16.61 -11.77
N GLY A 25 -3.11 17.41 -12.04
CA GLY A 25 -4.12 17.13 -13.07
C GLY A 25 -5.13 16.04 -12.71
N TRP A 26 -5.10 15.49 -11.48
CA TRP A 26 -6.14 14.56 -11.04
C TRP A 26 -7.52 15.22 -11.00
N ASN A 27 -8.52 14.53 -11.53
CA ASN A 27 -9.93 14.90 -11.42
C ASN A 27 -10.81 13.62 -11.48
N ALA A 28 -12.10 13.75 -11.12
CA ALA A 28 -13.02 12.63 -11.05
C ALA A 28 -13.31 11.95 -12.41
N GLN A 29 -13.13 12.66 -13.53
CA GLN A 29 -13.33 12.11 -14.88
C GLN A 29 -12.37 10.97 -15.20
N ASN A 30 -11.23 10.90 -14.50
CA ASN A 30 -10.31 9.76 -14.57
C ASN A 30 -10.96 8.43 -14.14
N LEU A 31 -12.09 8.48 -13.44
CA LEU A 31 -12.84 7.30 -12.98
C LEU A 31 -14.06 6.98 -13.87
N LYS A 32 -14.24 7.67 -15.01
CA LYS A 32 -15.40 7.46 -15.91
C LYS A 32 -15.57 6.01 -16.37
N ASP A 33 -14.44 5.31 -16.55
CA ASP A 33 -14.40 3.91 -17.01
C ASP A 33 -14.30 2.93 -15.83
N ALA A 34 -14.61 3.35 -14.60
CA ALA A 34 -14.59 2.48 -13.42
C ALA A 34 -15.64 1.37 -13.54
N ALA A 35 -15.31 0.18 -13.01
CA ALA A 35 -16.20 -0.99 -13.04
C ALA A 35 -17.28 -0.94 -11.95
N LEU A 36 -18.06 0.15 -11.91
CA LEU A 36 -19.06 0.40 -10.86
C LEU A 36 -20.29 -0.52 -11.01
N GLY A 37 -20.85 -0.97 -9.88
CA GLY A 37 -22.09 -1.76 -9.85
C GLY A 37 -21.99 -3.14 -10.53
N ARG A 38 -20.77 -3.62 -10.82
CA ARG A 38 -20.54 -4.93 -11.45
C ARG A 38 -20.08 -5.95 -10.42
N SER A 39 -20.37 -7.23 -10.69
CA SER A 39 -19.78 -8.33 -9.93
C SER A 39 -18.26 -8.27 -9.97
N HIS A 40 -17.60 -8.48 -8.84
CA HIS A 40 -16.14 -8.59 -8.76
C HIS A 40 -15.57 -9.74 -9.62
N ARG A 41 -16.40 -10.73 -9.98
CA ARG A 41 -16.02 -11.84 -10.88
C ARG A 41 -16.09 -11.47 -12.36
N ALA A 42 -16.68 -10.33 -12.71
CA ALA A 42 -16.85 -9.91 -14.09
C ALA A 42 -15.51 -9.63 -14.79
N LYS A 43 -15.44 -9.93 -16.09
CA LYS A 43 -14.23 -9.75 -16.91
C LYS A 43 -13.67 -8.33 -16.83
N VAL A 44 -14.52 -7.31 -16.80
CA VAL A 44 -14.11 -5.90 -16.73
C VAL A 44 -13.32 -5.57 -15.46
N GLY A 45 -13.75 -6.05 -14.30
CA GLY A 45 -13.04 -5.87 -13.03
C GLY A 45 -11.72 -6.64 -13.00
N LYS A 46 -11.76 -7.93 -13.41
CA LYS A 46 -10.56 -8.77 -13.51
C LYS A 46 -9.50 -8.18 -14.44
N THR A 47 -9.91 -7.58 -15.55
CA THR A 47 -9.00 -6.95 -16.52
C THR A 47 -8.28 -5.75 -15.90
N LYS A 48 -9.00 -4.90 -15.15
CA LYS A 48 -8.39 -3.76 -14.45
C LYS A 48 -7.45 -4.18 -13.32
N LEU A 49 -7.81 -5.20 -12.54
CA LEU A 49 -6.93 -5.76 -11.52
C LEU A 49 -5.65 -6.36 -12.15
N LYS A 50 -5.79 -7.08 -13.27
CA LYS A 50 -4.62 -7.59 -14.00
C LYS A 50 -3.72 -6.45 -14.47
N LEU A 51 -4.29 -5.39 -15.04
CA LEU A 51 -3.53 -4.21 -15.46
C LEU A 51 -2.75 -3.60 -14.29
N ALA A 52 -3.37 -3.46 -13.11
CA ALA A 52 -2.67 -2.96 -11.92
C ALA A 52 -1.51 -3.88 -11.51
N ILE A 53 -1.71 -5.20 -11.53
CA ILE A 53 -0.65 -6.18 -11.25
C ILE A 53 0.50 -6.09 -12.25
N ASP A 54 0.19 -5.99 -13.54
CA ASP A 54 1.18 -5.91 -14.62
C ASP A 54 2.01 -4.62 -14.49
N LEU A 55 1.36 -3.47 -14.25
CA LEU A 55 2.04 -2.19 -14.05
C LEU A 55 2.88 -2.17 -12.77
N THR A 56 2.41 -2.76 -11.67
CA THR A 56 3.22 -2.89 -10.44
C THR A 56 4.48 -3.68 -10.71
N ARG A 57 4.38 -4.78 -11.48
CA ARG A 57 5.56 -5.56 -11.87
C ARG A 57 6.55 -4.74 -12.70
N GLU A 58 6.06 -4.00 -13.68
CA GLU A 58 6.88 -3.16 -14.55
C GLU A 58 7.59 -2.07 -13.74
N VAL A 59 6.87 -1.33 -12.91
CA VAL A 59 7.41 -0.19 -12.14
C VAL A 59 8.41 -0.63 -11.07
N LEU A 60 8.15 -1.75 -10.40
CA LEU A 60 9.01 -2.27 -9.32
C LEU A 60 10.02 -3.31 -9.80
N GLU A 61 10.04 -3.63 -11.10
CA GLU A 61 10.89 -4.64 -11.71
C GLU A 61 10.81 -6.01 -11.00
N VAL A 62 9.59 -6.43 -10.63
CA VAL A 62 9.37 -7.65 -9.84
C VAL A 62 9.80 -8.90 -10.66
N PRO A 63 10.63 -9.82 -10.10
CA PRO A 63 11.07 -11.03 -10.80
C PRO A 63 9.94 -11.89 -11.35
N ALA A 64 10.13 -12.46 -12.54
CA ALA A 64 9.07 -13.16 -13.29
C ALA A 64 8.45 -14.35 -12.54
N ASP A 65 9.21 -14.99 -11.66
CA ASP A 65 8.81 -16.12 -10.82
C ASP A 65 8.08 -15.70 -9.53
N TYR A 66 8.08 -14.41 -9.18
CA TYR A 66 7.37 -13.88 -8.02
C TYR A 66 5.90 -13.60 -8.36
N ARG A 67 5.01 -13.72 -7.37
CA ARG A 67 3.58 -13.41 -7.51
C ARG A 67 3.27 -12.06 -6.84
N ILE A 68 2.30 -11.33 -7.40
CA ILE A 68 1.78 -10.08 -6.85
C ILE A 68 0.30 -10.30 -6.52
N GLY A 69 -0.03 -10.14 -5.24
CA GLY A 69 -1.40 -10.22 -4.73
C GLY A 69 -1.98 -8.83 -4.49
N ILE A 70 -3.24 -8.62 -4.88
CA ILE A 70 -4.04 -7.48 -4.42
C ILE A 70 -5.02 -8.03 -3.39
N VAL A 71 -4.97 -7.49 -2.17
CA VAL A 71 -5.77 -7.95 -1.04
C VAL A 71 -6.63 -6.81 -0.50
N PRO A 72 -7.78 -7.10 0.15
CA PRO A 72 -8.56 -6.08 0.81
C PRO A 72 -7.80 -5.49 2.01
N ALA A 73 -8.33 -4.39 2.55
CA ALA A 73 -7.75 -3.58 3.63
C ALA A 73 -6.59 -2.66 3.19
N SER A 74 -5.90 -2.08 4.18
CA SER A 74 -4.75 -1.20 3.99
C SER A 74 -3.44 -1.99 4.01
N ASP A 75 -2.31 -1.27 3.92
CA ASP A 75 -0.96 -1.83 4.07
C ASP A 75 -0.83 -2.67 5.34
N THR A 76 -1.49 -2.29 6.44
CA THR A 76 -1.55 -3.09 7.67
C THR A 76 -2.11 -4.48 7.44
N GLY A 77 -3.26 -4.60 6.76
CA GLY A 77 -3.87 -5.91 6.52
C GLY A 77 -3.03 -6.77 5.56
N ALA A 78 -2.31 -6.14 4.63
CA ALA A 78 -1.38 -6.86 3.75
C ALA A 78 -0.16 -7.41 4.54
N VAL A 79 0.41 -6.60 5.45
CA VAL A 79 1.51 -7.02 6.32
C VAL A 79 1.04 -8.11 7.28
N GLU A 80 -0.10 -7.95 7.95
CA GLU A 80 -0.65 -8.98 8.82
C GLU A 80 -0.88 -10.29 8.05
N MET A 81 -1.54 -10.27 6.89
CA MET A 81 -1.72 -11.48 6.09
C MET A 81 -0.38 -12.19 5.82
N ALA A 82 0.69 -11.45 5.54
CA ALA A 82 2.02 -12.01 5.38
C ALA A 82 2.58 -12.60 6.70
N LEU A 83 2.51 -11.86 7.81
CA LEU A 83 2.96 -12.35 9.12
C LEU A 83 2.27 -13.65 9.52
N TRP A 84 0.94 -13.68 9.41
CA TRP A 84 0.10 -14.83 9.78
C TRP A 84 0.29 -16.04 8.85
N SER A 85 0.73 -15.83 7.61
CA SER A 85 0.92 -16.93 6.64
C SER A 85 2.36 -17.44 6.54
N LEU A 86 3.34 -16.62 6.89
CA LEU A 86 4.76 -16.91 6.67
C LEU A 86 5.53 -17.19 7.97
N LEU A 87 5.10 -16.61 9.10
CA LEU A 87 5.72 -16.89 10.39
C LEU A 87 5.11 -18.13 11.03
N GLY A 88 5.89 -18.79 11.88
CA GLY A 88 5.48 -20.04 12.52
C GLY A 88 6.50 -20.51 13.55
N ALA A 89 6.75 -21.81 13.60
CA ALA A 89 7.56 -22.43 14.67
C ALA A 89 9.06 -22.06 14.66
N ARG A 90 9.58 -21.43 13.60
CA ARG A 90 10.99 -21.07 13.51
C ARG A 90 11.25 -19.72 14.20
N PRO A 91 12.40 -19.54 14.88
CA PRO A 91 12.75 -18.25 15.48
C PRO A 91 12.76 -17.13 14.44
N VAL A 92 12.26 -15.96 14.84
CA VAL A 92 12.16 -14.76 14.00
C VAL A 92 12.93 -13.63 14.68
N THR A 93 13.83 -12.98 13.94
CA THR A 93 14.47 -11.74 14.39
C THR A 93 13.71 -10.56 13.83
N THR A 94 13.21 -9.69 14.70
CA THR A 94 12.51 -8.46 14.34
C THR A 94 13.35 -7.24 14.72
N LEU A 95 13.35 -6.23 13.86
CA LEU A 95 14.09 -4.99 14.06
C LEU A 95 13.13 -3.82 13.84
N ALA A 96 13.01 -2.92 14.82
CA ALA A 96 12.10 -1.79 14.79
C ALA A 96 12.80 -0.53 15.33
N TRP A 97 12.61 0.58 14.63
CA TRP A 97 13.14 1.91 14.98
C TRP A 97 12.10 3.02 14.83
N GLU A 98 10.86 2.65 14.55
CA GLU A 98 9.75 3.55 14.29
C GLU A 98 8.42 2.85 14.62
N SER A 99 7.34 3.63 14.69
CA SER A 99 6.06 3.20 15.25
C SER A 99 5.37 2.06 14.50
N PHE A 100 5.52 1.96 13.17
CA PHE A 100 4.96 0.87 12.37
C PHE A 100 5.67 -0.45 12.67
N GLY A 101 7.00 -0.46 12.69
CA GLY A 101 7.82 -1.60 13.05
C GLY A 101 7.54 -2.09 14.47
N GLU A 102 7.39 -1.17 15.43
CA GLU A 102 6.95 -1.51 16.79
C GLU A 102 5.56 -2.17 16.81
N GLY A 103 4.64 -1.70 15.94
CA GLY A 103 3.35 -2.35 15.71
C GLY A 103 3.52 -3.81 15.27
N TRP A 104 4.34 -4.08 14.26
CA TRP A 104 4.58 -5.44 13.76
C TRP A 104 5.22 -6.35 14.82
N VAL A 105 6.17 -5.82 15.60
CA VAL A 105 6.76 -6.57 16.73
C VAL A 105 5.69 -6.93 17.75
N SER A 106 4.81 -5.97 18.08
CA SER A 106 3.69 -6.20 19.00
C SER A 106 2.76 -7.29 18.49
N ASP A 107 2.39 -7.28 17.21
CA ASP A 107 1.49 -8.29 16.63
C ASP A 107 2.12 -9.69 16.67
N ILE A 108 3.42 -9.81 16.34
CA ILE A 108 4.14 -11.09 16.38
C ILE A 108 4.18 -11.66 17.81
N VAL A 109 4.46 -10.82 18.81
CA VAL A 109 4.62 -11.27 20.19
C VAL A 109 3.28 -11.48 20.90
N LYS A 110 2.32 -10.58 20.71
CA LYS A 110 1.06 -10.58 21.48
C LYS A 110 -0.05 -11.38 20.81
N GLU A 111 -0.20 -11.22 19.49
CA GLU A 111 -1.29 -11.85 18.74
C GLU A 111 -0.89 -13.23 18.22
N LEU A 112 0.25 -13.34 17.54
CA LEU A 112 0.77 -14.62 17.05
C LEU A 112 1.43 -15.48 18.15
N LYS A 113 1.82 -14.85 19.26
CA LYS A 113 2.45 -15.52 20.42
C LYS A 113 3.71 -16.29 20.07
N LEU A 114 4.45 -15.80 19.08
CA LEU A 114 5.75 -16.36 18.68
C LEU A 114 6.83 -15.79 19.60
N LYS A 115 7.76 -16.66 19.99
CA LYS A 115 8.86 -16.36 20.92
C LYS A 115 10.20 -16.38 20.20
#